data_AF-A0A553PTU2-F1
#
_entry.id   AF-A0A553PTU2-F1
#
_cell.length_a   1.000
_cell.length_b   1.000
_cell.length_c   1.000
_cell.angle_alpha   90.00
_cell.angle_beta   90.00
_cell.angle_gamma   90.00
#
_symmetry.space_group_name_H-M   'P 1'
#
loop_
_entity.id
_entity.type
_entity.pdbx_description
1 polymer ?
#
loop_
_entity_poly.entity_id
_entity_poly.type
_entity_poly.pdbx_seq_one_letter_code
_entity_poly.pdbx_strand_id
1 'polypeptide(L)'
;MAPKGEDNSVFVLCDREILYHGMLCVSAIGVIITQATILNFYIIAFFRGYRHHVATYFWFLGDLFIVCLFAISFTTAYRYIHMRRKFSGNRTLSEKNIQQKIRRSIYKHVLWLSPVYCGTLPFAFLSWLAYSVYLVGKVGVIFNSEIPAFMTNFTAIELSFTNDPANNLGSNLLKVTIGLSALVFIIMLQAHHNHDPDSPHSGYISGICHNTAVEVFDSVTLLSLIIVQDKDSHFSKIWNFDGVIIVLSSLNLILPTLALTVFNYELSLFVVKNLCYIFMLSHSLYPGMVKVTKRFILQPASKLPALAITTTEQLSQMELTTIRSSSGKGSKRSSRYSEDFNDMSSPGPT
;
A
#
# COMPACT_ATOMS: atom_id res chain seq x y z
N MET A 1 13.48 49.18 -40.96
CA MET A 1 13.90 47.80 -41.26
C MET A 1 14.40 47.19 -39.98
N ALA A 2 13.58 46.39 -39.30
CA ALA A 2 13.95 45.66 -38.09
C ALA A 2 14.08 44.17 -38.45
N PRO A 3 15.11 43.45 -37.96
CA PRO A 3 15.38 42.08 -38.38
C PRO A 3 14.38 41.10 -37.73
N LYS A 4 13.71 40.31 -38.58
CA LYS A 4 13.03 39.05 -38.23
C LYS A 4 14.10 38.04 -37.80
N GLY A 5 14.19 37.72 -36.51
CA GLY A 5 15.24 36.84 -35.98
C GLY A 5 14.81 35.88 -34.88
N GLU A 6 13.52 35.58 -34.69
CA GLU A 6 13.03 34.78 -33.55
C GLU A 6 12.24 33.49 -33.90
N ASP A 7 12.22 33.03 -35.16
CA ASP A 7 11.37 31.87 -35.52
C ASP A 7 12.04 30.48 -35.34
N ASN A 8 13.37 30.41 -35.19
CA ASN A 8 14.07 29.10 -35.17
C ASN A 8 14.07 28.40 -33.80
N SER A 9 13.87 29.12 -32.70
CA SER A 9 13.86 28.53 -31.34
C SER A 9 12.57 27.74 -31.05
N VAL A 10 11.46 28.15 -31.66
CA VAL A 10 10.13 27.55 -31.42
C VAL A 10 10.03 26.13 -32.00
N PHE A 11 10.71 25.85 -33.11
CA PHE A 11 10.68 24.52 -33.74
C PHE A 11 11.46 23.48 -32.93
N VAL A 12 12.64 23.83 -32.39
CA VAL A 12 13.51 22.89 -31.66
C VAL A 12 12.91 22.49 -30.29
N LEU A 13 12.22 23.41 -29.62
CA LEU A 13 11.50 23.12 -28.37
C LEU A 13 10.31 22.17 -28.58
N CYS A 14 9.72 22.16 -29.78
CA CYS A 14 8.55 21.36 -30.11
C CYS A 14 8.86 19.86 -30.12
N ASP A 15 9.99 19.47 -30.71
CA ASP A 15 10.39 18.06 -30.81
C ASP A 15 10.68 17.43 -29.44
N ARG A 16 11.29 18.21 -28.52
CA ARG A 16 11.67 17.70 -27.20
C ARG A 16 10.46 17.31 -26.35
N GLU A 17 9.40 18.11 -26.38
CA GLU A 17 8.22 17.86 -25.56
C GLU A 17 7.34 16.75 -26.14
N ILE A 18 7.22 16.67 -27.47
CA ILE A 18 6.55 15.56 -28.16
C ILE A 18 7.28 14.24 -27.85
N LEU A 19 8.62 14.26 -27.92
CA LEU A 19 9.44 13.11 -27.56
C LEU A 19 9.21 12.69 -26.10
N TYR A 20 9.16 13.65 -25.18
CA TYR A 20 8.92 13.40 -23.76
C TYR A 20 7.55 12.75 -23.51
N HIS A 21 6.46 13.29 -24.06
CA HIS A 21 5.13 12.67 -23.93
C HIS A 21 5.07 11.30 -24.59
N GLY A 22 5.73 11.12 -25.74
CA GLY A 22 5.85 9.83 -26.41
C GLY A 22 6.55 8.79 -25.53
N MET A 23 7.68 9.18 -24.90
CA MET A 23 8.41 8.33 -23.97
C MET A 23 7.55 7.96 -22.75
N LEU A 24 6.86 8.91 -22.12
CA LEU A 24 5.96 8.62 -20.99
C LEU A 24 4.87 7.62 -21.37
N CYS A 25 4.26 7.79 -22.55
CA CYS A 25 3.23 6.88 -23.05
C CYS A 25 3.79 5.45 -23.23
N VAL A 26 4.93 5.32 -23.90
CA VAL A 26 5.59 4.02 -24.11
C VAL A 26 6.00 3.39 -22.78
N SER A 27 6.56 4.16 -21.85
CA SER A 27 6.91 3.68 -20.51
C SER A 27 5.69 3.21 -19.72
N ALA A 28 4.58 3.97 -19.71
CA ALA A 28 3.35 3.56 -19.04
C ALA A 28 2.80 2.25 -19.61
N ILE A 29 2.70 2.15 -20.94
CA ILE A 29 2.22 0.93 -21.61
C ILE A 29 3.14 -0.24 -21.29
N GLY A 30 4.46 -0.05 -21.33
CA GLY A 30 5.44 -1.09 -20.98
C GLY A 30 5.28 -1.59 -19.55
N VAL A 31 5.07 -0.69 -18.58
CA VAL A 31 4.84 -1.05 -17.18
C VAL A 31 3.52 -1.81 -17.02
N ILE A 32 2.44 -1.36 -17.66
CA ILE A 32 1.13 -2.04 -17.62
C ILE A 32 1.24 -3.45 -18.20
N ILE A 33 1.89 -3.61 -19.35
CA ILE A 33 2.09 -4.92 -20.00
C ILE A 33 2.93 -5.82 -19.10
N THR A 34 4.04 -5.32 -18.54
CA THR A 34 4.91 -6.08 -17.63
C THR A 34 4.15 -6.51 -16.39
N GLN A 35 3.34 -5.64 -15.82
CA GLN A 35 2.53 -5.95 -14.65
C GLN A 35 1.46 -7.01 -14.99
N ALA A 36 0.77 -6.84 -16.12
CA ALA A 36 -0.24 -7.79 -16.61
C ALA A 36 0.35 -9.17 -16.86
N THR A 37 1.52 -9.25 -17.51
CA THR A 37 2.19 -10.53 -17.81
C THR A 37 2.60 -11.26 -16.54
N ILE A 38 3.18 -10.55 -15.55
CA ILE A 38 3.56 -11.15 -14.27
C ILE A 38 2.31 -11.65 -13.51
N LEU A 39 1.25 -10.85 -13.42
CA LEU A 39 0.02 -11.28 -12.73
C LEU A 39 -0.67 -12.46 -13.45
N ASN A 40 -0.69 -12.46 -14.79
CA ASN A 40 -1.23 -13.58 -15.56
C ASN A 40 -0.38 -14.84 -15.38
N PHE A 41 0.93 -14.71 -15.26
CA PHE A 41 1.80 -15.85 -14.95
C PHE A 41 1.40 -16.50 -13.63
N TYR A 42 1.15 -15.71 -12.57
CA TYR A 42 0.65 -16.24 -11.29
C TYR A 42 -0.67 -17.00 -11.44
N ILE A 43 -1.62 -16.44 -12.17
CA ILE A 43 -2.94 -17.05 -12.40
C ILE A 43 -2.78 -18.36 -13.21
N ILE A 44 -2.03 -18.35 -14.31
CA ILE A 44 -1.84 -19.53 -15.16
C ILE A 44 -1.09 -20.64 -14.42
N ALA A 45 -0.02 -20.30 -13.70
CA ALA A 45 0.78 -21.28 -12.98
C ALA A 45 -0.08 -22.10 -12.00
N PHE A 46 -1.03 -21.45 -11.35
CA PHE A 46 -1.99 -22.13 -10.47
C PHE A 46 -3.02 -22.98 -11.23
N PHE A 47 -3.66 -22.43 -12.26
CA PHE A 47 -4.71 -23.14 -12.99
C PHE A 47 -4.19 -24.24 -13.92
N ARG A 48 -2.88 -24.29 -14.22
CA ARG A 48 -2.29 -25.36 -15.04
C ARG A 48 -2.48 -26.76 -14.43
N GLY A 49 -2.64 -26.87 -13.11
CA GLY A 49 -2.89 -28.14 -12.41
C GLY A 49 -4.36 -28.58 -12.39
N TYR A 50 -5.31 -27.65 -12.53
CA TYR A 50 -6.75 -27.91 -12.45
C TYR A 50 -7.41 -27.52 -13.78
N ARG A 51 -7.66 -28.51 -14.66
CA ARG A 51 -8.45 -28.46 -15.91
C ARG A 51 -8.54 -27.07 -16.59
N HIS A 52 -7.95 -26.93 -17.78
CA HIS A 52 -8.02 -25.73 -18.64
C HIS A 52 -9.33 -24.93 -18.49
N HIS A 53 -9.31 -23.91 -17.62
CA HIS A 53 -10.45 -23.04 -17.42
C HIS A 53 -10.38 -21.90 -18.41
N VAL A 54 -11.43 -21.77 -19.23
CA VAL A 54 -11.60 -20.66 -20.19
C VAL A 54 -11.49 -19.29 -19.51
N ALA A 55 -11.74 -19.22 -18.19
CA ALA A 55 -11.57 -18.04 -17.34
C ALA A 55 -10.18 -17.39 -17.45
N THR A 56 -9.11 -18.15 -17.69
CA THR A 56 -7.76 -17.58 -17.80
C THR A 56 -7.61 -16.66 -19.01
N TYR A 57 -8.27 -16.96 -20.13
CA TYR A 57 -8.27 -16.13 -21.33
C TYR A 57 -9.01 -14.80 -21.15
N PHE A 58 -10.04 -14.76 -20.30
CA PHE A 58 -10.74 -13.52 -19.98
C PHE A 58 -9.83 -12.51 -19.28
N TRP A 59 -8.86 -12.96 -18.47
CA TRP A 59 -7.89 -12.06 -17.85
C TRP A 59 -6.92 -11.45 -18.87
N PHE A 60 -6.52 -12.18 -19.91
CA PHE A 60 -5.72 -11.60 -20.99
C PHE A 60 -6.52 -10.58 -21.80
N LEU A 61 -7.79 -10.90 -22.09
CA LEU A 61 -8.67 -9.98 -22.83
C LEU A 61 -8.91 -8.69 -22.04
N GLY A 62 -9.09 -8.79 -20.73
CA GLY A 62 -9.21 -7.64 -19.84
C GLY A 62 -7.93 -6.78 -19.84
N ASP A 63 -6.74 -7.39 -19.82
CA ASP A 63 -5.48 -6.61 -19.90
C ASP A 63 -5.36 -5.86 -21.22
N LEU A 64 -5.69 -6.50 -22.35
CA LEU A 64 -5.68 -5.87 -23.66
C LEU A 64 -6.64 -4.68 -23.67
N PHE A 65 -7.84 -4.84 -23.10
CA PHE A 65 -8.81 -3.77 -22.98
C PHE A 65 -8.27 -2.59 -22.16
N ILE A 66 -7.63 -2.85 -21.02
CA ILE A 66 -7.01 -1.80 -20.20
C ILE A 66 -5.87 -1.08 -20.94
N VAL A 67 -5.01 -1.80 -21.65
CA VAL A 67 -3.95 -1.20 -22.48
C VAL A 67 -4.55 -0.30 -23.56
N CYS A 68 -5.62 -0.75 -24.23
CA CYS A 68 -6.33 0.07 -25.21
C CYS A 68 -6.93 1.34 -24.58
N LEU A 69 -7.53 1.24 -23.39
CA LEU A 69 -8.05 2.41 -22.67
C LEU A 69 -6.96 3.44 -22.35
N PHE A 70 -5.79 2.98 -21.88
CA PHE A 70 -4.65 3.87 -21.63
C PHE A 70 -4.11 4.50 -22.92
N ALA A 71 -4.01 3.72 -24.01
CA ALA A 71 -3.58 4.25 -25.31
C ALA A 71 -4.52 5.34 -25.83
N ILE A 72 -5.85 5.15 -25.70
CA ILE A 72 -6.85 6.17 -26.06
C ILE A 72 -6.72 7.39 -25.15
N SER A 73 -6.52 7.18 -23.85
CA SER A 73 -6.33 8.24 -22.86
C SER A 73 -5.14 9.13 -23.21
N PHE A 74 -3.96 8.54 -23.44
CA PHE A 74 -2.75 9.25 -23.85
C PHE A 74 -2.88 9.92 -25.22
N THR A 75 -3.48 9.25 -26.20
CA THR A 75 -3.70 9.85 -27.53
C THR A 75 -4.60 11.08 -27.44
N THR A 76 -5.61 11.03 -26.57
CA THR A 76 -6.52 12.16 -26.35
C THR A 76 -5.82 13.30 -25.62
N ALA A 77 -5.00 13.00 -24.62
CA ALA A 77 -4.17 13.99 -23.93
C ALA A 77 -3.20 14.68 -24.89
N TYR A 78 -2.51 13.89 -25.72
CA TYR A 78 -1.60 14.40 -26.75
C TYR A 78 -2.34 15.33 -27.73
N ARG A 79 -3.49 14.88 -28.25
CA ARG A 79 -4.33 15.69 -29.15
C ARG A 79 -4.81 16.98 -28.49
N TYR A 80 -5.16 16.92 -27.20
CA TYR A 80 -5.57 18.08 -26.42
C TYR A 80 -4.44 19.11 -26.31
N ILE A 81 -3.24 18.69 -25.92
CA ILE A 81 -2.06 19.56 -25.78
C ILE A 81 -1.69 20.17 -27.14
N HIS A 82 -1.64 19.34 -28.19
CA HIS A 82 -1.33 19.80 -29.54
C HIS A 82 -2.33 20.85 -30.05
N MET A 83 -3.63 20.63 -29.85
CA MET A 83 -4.67 21.60 -30.25
C MET A 83 -4.60 22.89 -29.42
N ARG A 84 -4.34 22.79 -28.11
CA ARG A 84 -4.17 23.97 -27.25
C ARG A 84 -3.06 24.88 -27.76
N ARG A 85 -1.91 24.31 -28.16
CA ARG A 85 -0.81 25.10 -28.71
C ARG A 85 -1.15 25.76 -30.03
N LYS A 86 -1.76 25.01 -30.96
CA LYS A 86 -2.19 25.54 -32.26
C LYS A 86 -3.09 26.78 -32.10
N PHE A 87 -3.95 26.80 -31.08
CA PHE A 87 -4.79 27.96 -30.79
C PHE A 87 -4.10 29.05 -29.98
N SER A 88 -3.17 28.70 -29.08
CA SER A 88 -2.41 29.67 -28.30
C SER A 88 -1.51 30.56 -29.16
N GLY A 89 -1.05 30.07 -30.32
CA GLY A 89 -0.32 30.87 -31.31
C GLY A 89 -1.18 31.98 -31.94
N ASN A 90 -2.50 31.82 -31.98
CA ASN A 90 -3.43 32.86 -32.42
C ASN A 90 -3.80 33.74 -31.22
N ARG A 91 -2.99 34.78 -30.98
CA ARG A 91 -3.11 35.78 -29.88
C ARG A 91 -4.47 36.49 -29.75
N THR A 92 -5.41 36.29 -30.67
CA THR A 92 -6.72 36.94 -30.66
C THR A 92 -7.80 36.21 -29.86
N LEU A 93 -7.56 34.97 -29.40
CA LEU A 93 -8.54 34.21 -28.63
C LEU A 93 -8.27 34.20 -27.12
N SER A 94 -9.30 34.54 -26.34
CA SER A 94 -9.33 34.32 -24.90
C SER A 94 -9.19 32.82 -24.56
N GLU A 95 -8.41 32.47 -23.52
CA GLU A 95 -8.18 31.09 -23.08
C GLU A 95 -9.46 30.29 -22.86
N LYS A 96 -10.50 30.93 -22.31
CA LYS A 96 -11.81 30.31 -22.08
C LYS A 96 -12.45 29.83 -23.39
N ASN A 97 -12.32 30.63 -24.46
CA ASN A 97 -12.84 30.28 -25.78
C ASN A 97 -12.04 29.14 -26.41
N ILE A 98 -10.72 29.10 -26.19
CA ILE A 98 -9.84 28.01 -26.65
C ILE A 98 -10.24 26.71 -25.98
N GLN A 99 -10.36 26.69 -24.64
CA GLN A 99 -10.78 25.52 -23.89
C GLN A 99 -12.17 25.02 -24.32
N GLN A 100 -13.14 25.91 -24.48
CA GLN A 100 -14.49 25.53 -24.91
C GLN A 100 -14.50 24.93 -26.32
N LYS A 101 -13.69 25.47 -27.25
CA LYS A 101 -13.58 24.97 -28.62
C LYS A 101 -12.92 23.59 -28.67
N ILE A 102 -11.86 23.38 -27.88
CA ILE A 102 -11.18 22.08 -27.77
C ILE A 102 -12.12 21.05 -27.14
N ARG A 103 -12.82 21.42 -26.06
CA ARG A 103 -13.82 20.56 -25.40
C ARG A 103 -14.90 20.14 -26.39
N ARG A 104 -15.49 21.07 -27.15
CA ARG A 104 -16.48 20.70 -28.19
C ARG A 104 -15.91 19.74 -29.23
N SER A 105 -14.65 19.90 -29.63
CA SER A 105 -14.00 19.03 -30.62
C SER A 105 -13.76 17.60 -30.10
N ILE A 106 -13.28 17.46 -28.86
CA ILE A 106 -13.01 16.15 -28.24
C ILE A 106 -14.31 15.40 -27.95
N TYR A 107 -15.28 16.09 -27.33
CA TYR A 107 -16.53 15.48 -26.90
C TYR A 107 -17.51 15.21 -28.07
N LYS A 108 -17.30 15.81 -29.25
CA LYS A 108 -18.11 15.50 -30.45
C LYS A 108 -18.02 14.02 -30.84
N HIS A 109 -16.87 13.40 -30.63
CA HIS A 109 -16.66 11.99 -30.98
C HIS A 109 -16.99 11.01 -29.85
N VAL A 110 -17.22 11.51 -28.62
CA VAL A 110 -17.47 10.69 -27.44
C VAL A 110 -18.77 11.14 -26.79
N LEU A 111 -19.87 10.79 -27.44
CA LEU A 111 -21.24 11.19 -27.07
C LEU A 111 -21.67 10.73 -25.67
N TRP A 112 -21.01 9.72 -25.10
CA TRP A 112 -21.40 9.16 -23.80
C TRP A 112 -20.80 9.88 -22.59
N LEU A 113 -19.67 10.59 -22.75
CA LEU A 113 -19.09 11.33 -21.64
C LEU A 113 -19.66 12.74 -21.60
N SER A 114 -20.45 13.05 -20.56
CA SER A 114 -20.91 14.42 -20.35
C SER A 114 -19.73 15.32 -19.98
N PRO A 115 -19.51 16.42 -20.72
CA PRO A 115 -18.44 17.35 -20.42
C PRO A 115 -18.58 17.93 -19.00
N VAL A 116 -19.80 18.07 -18.48
CA VAL A 116 -20.09 18.77 -17.22
C VAL A 116 -19.43 18.10 -16.01
N TYR A 117 -19.42 16.77 -15.96
CA TYR A 117 -18.95 16.01 -14.79
C TYR A 117 -17.49 15.59 -14.87
N CYS A 118 -16.92 15.53 -16.08
CA CYS A 118 -15.69 14.80 -16.33
C CYS A 118 -14.47 15.72 -16.56
N GLY A 119 -14.66 17.03 -16.36
CA GLY A 119 -13.59 18.02 -16.35
C GLY A 119 -12.81 18.11 -17.67
N THR A 120 -11.58 18.60 -17.56
CA THR A 120 -10.69 18.86 -18.70
C THR A 120 -10.03 17.60 -19.26
N LEU A 121 -9.89 16.53 -18.45
CA LEU A 121 -9.17 15.30 -18.78
C LEU A 121 -9.96 14.05 -18.32
N PRO A 122 -11.12 13.78 -18.94
CA PRO A 122 -12.03 12.72 -18.48
C PRO A 122 -11.46 11.30 -18.64
N PHE A 123 -10.60 11.10 -19.63
CA PHE A 123 -10.08 9.78 -19.96
C PHE A 123 -9.02 9.29 -18.97
N ALA A 124 -8.25 10.18 -18.34
CA ALA A 124 -7.25 9.81 -17.35
C ALA A 124 -7.90 9.16 -16.11
N PHE A 125 -8.95 9.80 -15.62
CA PHE A 125 -9.76 9.29 -14.52
C PHE A 125 -10.38 7.93 -14.88
N LEU A 126 -11.02 7.84 -16.04
CA LEU A 126 -11.70 6.61 -16.47
C LEU A 126 -10.72 5.46 -16.68
N SER A 127 -9.56 5.71 -17.29
CA SER A 127 -8.52 4.70 -17.50
C SER A 127 -7.97 4.19 -16.17
N TRP A 128 -7.71 5.08 -15.22
CA TRP A 128 -7.24 4.69 -13.89
C TRP A 128 -8.30 3.92 -13.09
N LEU A 129 -9.57 4.35 -13.13
CA LEU A 129 -10.67 3.65 -12.46
C LEU A 129 -10.80 2.22 -13.01
N ALA A 130 -10.85 2.08 -14.34
CA ALA A 130 -10.96 0.78 -14.98
C ALA A 130 -9.76 -0.11 -14.61
N TYR A 131 -8.55 0.43 -14.64
CA TYR A 131 -7.34 -0.29 -14.28
C TYR A 131 -7.30 -0.69 -12.80
N SER A 132 -7.61 0.21 -11.88
CA SER A 132 -7.57 -0.07 -10.44
C SER A 132 -8.62 -1.12 -10.03
N VAL A 133 -9.86 -1.00 -10.51
CA VAL A 133 -10.92 -2.01 -10.27
C VAL A 133 -10.51 -3.36 -10.84
N TYR A 134 -9.95 -3.38 -12.05
CA TYR A 134 -9.50 -4.60 -12.69
C TYR A 134 -8.31 -5.25 -11.98
N LEU A 135 -7.33 -4.44 -11.57
CA LEU A 135 -6.18 -4.88 -10.77
C LEU A 135 -6.63 -5.44 -9.43
N VAL A 136 -7.55 -4.77 -8.74
CA VAL A 136 -8.17 -5.25 -7.50
C VAL A 136 -8.85 -6.60 -7.71
N GLY A 137 -9.61 -6.77 -8.80
CA GLY A 137 -10.22 -8.06 -9.14
C GLY A 137 -9.19 -9.17 -9.31
N LYS A 138 -8.10 -8.90 -10.03
CA LYS A 138 -6.98 -9.84 -10.20
C LYS A 138 -6.30 -10.17 -8.89
N VAL A 139 -5.95 -9.17 -8.10
CA VAL A 139 -5.32 -9.35 -6.79
C VAL A 139 -6.25 -10.14 -5.87
N GLY A 140 -7.55 -9.82 -5.82
CA GLY A 140 -8.54 -10.56 -5.06
C GLY A 140 -8.60 -12.04 -5.46
N VAL A 141 -8.59 -12.35 -6.76
CA VAL A 141 -8.53 -13.74 -7.24
C VAL A 141 -7.22 -14.42 -6.85
N ILE A 142 -6.09 -13.72 -6.95
CA ILE A 142 -4.78 -14.24 -6.57
C ILE A 142 -4.72 -14.56 -5.07
N PHE A 143 -5.27 -13.71 -4.19
CA PHE A 143 -5.18 -13.92 -2.75
C PHE A 143 -6.29 -14.81 -2.17
N ASN A 144 -7.47 -14.81 -2.78
CA ASN A 144 -8.58 -15.67 -2.36
C ASN A 144 -8.41 -17.12 -2.85
N SER A 145 -7.76 -17.30 -4.00
CA SER A 145 -7.26 -18.62 -4.39
C SER A 145 -5.96 -18.84 -3.62
N GLU A 146 -5.68 -20.03 -3.09
CA GLU A 146 -4.46 -20.29 -2.28
C GLU A 146 -3.13 -20.25 -3.09
N ILE A 147 -3.09 -19.47 -4.19
CA ILE A 147 -1.98 -19.21 -5.09
C ILE A 147 -0.73 -18.73 -4.36
N PRO A 148 -0.79 -17.82 -3.37
CA PRO A 148 0.42 -17.34 -2.72
C PRO A 148 1.11 -18.46 -1.95
N ALA A 149 0.33 -19.31 -1.26
CA ALA A 149 0.83 -20.49 -0.55
C ALA A 149 1.32 -21.58 -1.51
N PHE A 150 0.63 -21.78 -2.64
CA PHE A 150 1.08 -22.70 -3.68
C PHE A 150 2.42 -22.26 -4.30
N MET A 151 2.59 -20.97 -4.58
CA MET A 151 3.81 -20.42 -5.18
C MET A 151 5.00 -20.44 -4.22
N THR A 152 4.81 -20.13 -2.94
CA THR A 152 5.89 -20.26 -1.95
C THR A 152 6.38 -21.71 -1.86
N ASN A 153 5.45 -22.68 -1.93
CA ASN A 153 5.78 -24.10 -1.85
C ASN A 153 6.37 -24.64 -3.17
N PHE A 154 5.83 -24.23 -4.32
CA PHE A 154 6.33 -24.63 -5.64
C PHE A 154 7.75 -24.10 -5.89
N THR A 155 7.98 -22.82 -5.55
CA THR A 155 9.32 -22.20 -5.64
C THR A 155 10.29 -22.88 -4.67
N ALA A 156 9.86 -23.23 -3.45
CA ALA A 156 10.71 -23.96 -2.51
C ALA A 156 11.12 -25.36 -3.03
N ILE A 157 10.25 -26.04 -3.79
CA ILE A 157 10.55 -27.35 -4.37
C ILE A 157 11.51 -27.22 -5.56
N GLU A 158 11.24 -26.31 -6.51
CA GLU A 158 12.08 -26.13 -7.70
C GLU A 158 13.47 -25.57 -7.34
N LEU A 159 13.56 -24.78 -6.27
CA LEU A 159 14.78 -24.11 -5.82
C LEU A 159 15.52 -24.84 -4.70
N SER A 160 14.98 -25.95 -4.17
CA SER A 160 15.69 -26.88 -3.26
C SER A 160 16.93 -27.54 -3.89
N PHE A 161 17.12 -27.42 -5.20
CA PHE A 161 18.33 -27.81 -5.92
C PHE A 161 19.49 -26.79 -5.82
N THR A 162 19.23 -25.59 -5.30
CA THR A 162 20.24 -24.52 -5.12
C THR A 162 20.07 -23.90 -3.74
N ASN A 163 21.07 -24.06 -2.86
CA ASN A 163 21.06 -23.69 -1.43
C ASN A 163 20.98 -22.17 -1.12
N ASP A 164 20.10 -21.41 -1.79
CA ASP A 164 20.06 -19.95 -1.73
C ASP A 164 18.69 -19.38 -1.31
N PRO A 165 18.65 -18.14 -0.74
CA PRO A 165 17.47 -17.52 -0.11
C PRO A 165 16.32 -17.10 -1.06
N ALA A 166 16.17 -17.75 -2.23
CA ALA A 166 15.27 -17.32 -3.30
C ALA A 166 13.80 -17.75 -3.12
N ASN A 167 13.44 -18.42 -2.02
CA ASN A 167 12.03 -18.72 -1.66
C ASN A 167 11.17 -17.43 -1.54
N ASN A 168 11.82 -16.29 -1.34
CA ASN A 168 11.16 -14.98 -1.25
C ASN A 168 10.92 -14.32 -2.61
N LEU A 169 11.46 -14.85 -3.72
CA LEU A 169 11.41 -14.19 -5.03
C LEU A 169 9.96 -14.04 -5.53
N GLY A 170 9.12 -15.07 -5.40
CA GLY A 170 7.73 -15.02 -5.85
C GLY A 170 6.90 -14.00 -5.07
N SER A 171 6.92 -14.07 -3.74
CA SER A 171 6.23 -13.11 -2.86
C SER A 171 6.71 -11.67 -3.11
N ASN A 172 8.03 -11.47 -3.21
CA ASN A 172 8.59 -10.14 -3.46
C ASN A 172 8.26 -9.64 -4.86
N LEU A 173 8.26 -10.50 -5.88
CA LEU A 173 7.88 -10.14 -7.24
C LEU A 173 6.41 -9.73 -7.29
N LEU A 174 5.51 -10.42 -6.59
CA LEU A 174 4.10 -10.04 -6.48
C LEU A 174 3.93 -8.66 -5.83
N LYS A 175 4.65 -8.39 -4.72
CA LYS A 175 4.64 -7.08 -4.04
C LYS A 175 5.15 -5.96 -4.97
N VAL A 176 6.28 -6.19 -5.63
CA VAL A 176 6.86 -5.24 -6.60
C VAL A 176 5.88 -4.98 -7.75
N THR A 177 5.26 -6.04 -8.27
CA THR A 177 4.29 -5.96 -9.37
C THR A 177 3.07 -5.13 -8.99
N ILE A 178 2.55 -5.28 -7.77
CA ILE A 178 1.42 -4.45 -7.30
C ILE A 178 1.90 -3.02 -7.03
N GLY A 179 3.11 -2.84 -6.50
CA GLY A 179 3.75 -1.54 -6.31
C GLY A 179 3.99 -0.75 -7.60
N LEU A 180 4.21 -1.42 -8.74
CA LEU A 180 4.32 -0.78 -10.06
C LEU A 180 3.06 0.02 -10.43
N SER A 181 1.90 -0.25 -9.81
CA SER A 181 0.70 0.57 -10.01
C SER A 181 0.90 2.05 -9.60
N ALA A 182 1.73 2.34 -8.61
CA ALA A 182 2.11 3.71 -8.26
C ALA A 182 2.85 4.39 -9.42
N LEU A 183 3.77 3.66 -10.06
CA LEU A 183 4.50 4.15 -11.22
C LEU A 183 3.57 4.42 -12.40
N VAL A 184 2.62 3.50 -12.67
CA VAL A 184 1.58 3.68 -13.71
C VAL A 184 0.78 4.97 -13.45
N PHE A 185 0.36 5.19 -12.20
CA PHE A 185 -0.37 6.41 -11.83
C PHE A 185 0.43 7.67 -12.08
N ILE A 186 1.69 7.70 -11.60
CA ILE A 186 2.57 8.87 -11.71
C ILE A 186 2.82 9.21 -13.18
N ILE A 187 3.19 8.21 -13.99
CA ILE A 187 3.45 8.42 -15.42
C ILE A 187 2.17 8.88 -16.13
N MET A 188 1.02 8.28 -15.80
CA MET A 188 -0.27 8.68 -16.34
C MET A 188 -0.57 10.14 -16.04
N LEU A 189 -0.43 10.56 -14.77
CA LEU A 189 -0.74 11.92 -14.34
C LEU A 189 0.23 12.94 -14.97
N GLN A 190 1.53 12.62 -15.03
CA GLN A 190 2.54 13.45 -15.69
C GLN A 190 2.28 13.61 -17.19
N ALA A 191 1.86 12.54 -17.88
CA ALA A 191 1.56 12.60 -19.30
C ALA A 191 0.30 13.44 -19.63
N HIS A 192 -0.63 13.56 -18.67
CA HIS A 192 -1.86 14.35 -18.81
C HIS A 192 -1.69 15.79 -18.31
N HIS A 193 -0.63 16.08 -17.56
CA HIS A 193 -0.34 17.43 -17.08
C HIS A 193 0.66 18.15 -17.98
N ASN A 194 0.38 19.40 -18.31
CA ASN A 194 1.30 20.23 -19.08
C ASN A 194 2.36 20.82 -18.14
N HIS A 195 3.63 20.70 -18.53
CA HIS A 195 4.78 20.98 -17.69
C HIS A 195 5.03 22.49 -17.58
N ASP A 196 4.21 23.20 -16.81
CA ASP A 196 4.53 24.55 -16.37
C ASP A 196 5.10 24.47 -14.94
N PRO A 197 6.44 24.38 -14.82
CA PRO A 197 7.11 24.02 -13.56
C PRO A 197 6.88 25.06 -12.46
N ASP A 198 6.59 26.30 -12.82
CA ASP A 198 6.45 27.42 -11.87
C ASP A 198 5.00 27.69 -11.46
N SER A 199 4.05 26.88 -11.95
CA SER A 199 2.65 27.04 -11.56
C SER A 199 2.39 26.45 -10.16
N PRO A 200 1.59 27.13 -9.30
CA PRO A 200 1.17 26.55 -8.00
C PRO A 200 0.43 25.22 -8.15
N HIS A 201 -0.09 24.96 -9.34
CA HIS A 201 -0.73 23.72 -9.75
C HIS A 201 0.24 22.52 -9.88
N SER A 202 1.50 22.77 -10.24
CA SER A 202 2.55 21.74 -10.32
C SER A 202 2.85 21.13 -8.95
N GLY A 203 2.96 21.97 -7.91
CA GLY A 203 3.18 21.52 -6.53
C GLY A 203 2.03 20.65 -6.02
N TYR A 204 0.80 21.00 -6.35
CA TYR A 204 -0.38 20.20 -6.01
C TYR A 204 -0.37 18.82 -6.68
N ILE A 205 -0.06 18.75 -7.98
CA ILE A 205 0.04 17.48 -8.72
C ILE A 205 1.15 16.60 -8.17
N SER A 206 2.30 17.18 -7.85
CA SER A 206 3.39 16.46 -7.18
C SER A 206 2.92 15.90 -5.83
N GLY A 207 2.15 16.67 -5.07
CA GLY A 207 1.51 16.23 -3.83
C GLY A 207 0.54 15.05 -4.03
N ILE A 208 -0.28 15.07 -5.08
CA ILE A 208 -1.18 13.94 -5.42
C ILE A 208 -0.38 12.69 -5.79
N CYS A 209 0.66 12.83 -6.64
CA CYS A 209 1.56 11.73 -7.00
C CYS A 209 2.18 11.08 -5.76
N HIS A 210 2.72 11.91 -4.86
CA HIS A 210 3.34 11.43 -3.62
C HIS A 210 2.33 10.72 -2.72
N ASN A 211 1.16 11.34 -2.48
CA ASN A 211 0.09 10.76 -1.67
C ASN A 211 -0.38 9.41 -2.24
N THR A 212 -0.55 9.33 -3.54
CA THR A 212 -0.98 8.11 -4.24
C THR A 212 0.09 7.01 -4.12
N ALA A 213 1.37 7.35 -4.31
CA ALA A 213 2.45 6.39 -4.15
C ALA A 213 2.47 5.79 -2.74
N VAL A 214 2.28 6.62 -1.71
CA VAL A 214 2.18 6.17 -0.31
C VAL A 214 0.97 5.24 -0.12
N GLU A 215 -0.20 5.58 -0.66
CA GLU A 215 -1.42 4.75 -0.57
C GLU A 215 -1.26 3.39 -1.26
N VAL A 216 -0.61 3.35 -2.43
CA VAL A 216 -0.29 2.10 -3.13
C VAL A 216 0.71 1.27 -2.30
N PHE A 217 1.76 1.87 -1.74
CA PHE A 217 2.73 1.14 -0.92
C PHE A 217 2.11 0.62 0.38
N ASP A 218 1.17 1.35 0.98
CA ASP A 218 0.39 0.87 2.12
C ASP A 218 -0.47 -0.35 1.72
N SER A 219 -1.10 -0.29 0.55
CA SER A 219 -1.84 -1.43 -0.03
C SER A 219 -0.97 -2.67 -0.18
N VAL A 220 0.27 -2.51 -0.70
CA VAL A 220 1.25 -3.58 -0.85
C VAL A 220 1.70 -4.13 0.51
N THR A 221 1.88 -3.25 1.50
CA THR A 221 2.30 -3.63 2.85
C THR A 221 1.22 -4.43 3.57
N LEU A 222 -0.04 -3.97 3.50
CA LEU A 222 -1.22 -4.70 3.99
C LEU A 222 -1.32 -6.07 3.36
N LEU A 223 -1.18 -6.14 2.04
CA LEU A 223 -1.26 -7.39 1.31
C LEU A 223 -0.10 -8.34 1.63
N SER A 224 1.08 -7.80 1.93
CA SER A 224 2.22 -8.57 2.41
C SER A 224 1.95 -9.27 3.75
N LEU A 225 1.05 -8.75 4.59
CA LEU A 225 0.70 -9.41 5.85
C LEU A 225 -0.03 -10.74 5.61
N ILE A 226 -0.83 -10.82 4.53
CA ILE A 226 -1.49 -12.07 4.13
C ILE A 226 -0.46 -13.11 3.68
N ILE A 227 0.61 -12.68 3.01
CA ILE A 227 1.65 -13.61 2.51
C ILE A 227 2.50 -14.19 3.65
N VAL A 228 2.70 -13.44 4.73
CA VAL A 228 3.56 -13.84 5.86
C VAL A 228 2.79 -14.63 6.93
N GLN A 229 1.46 -14.60 6.94
CA GLN A 229 0.67 -15.30 7.95
C GLN A 229 0.81 -16.82 7.80
N ASP A 230 1.52 -17.41 8.76
CA ASP A 230 1.57 -18.85 8.93
C ASP A 230 0.18 -19.35 9.35
N LYS A 231 -0.41 -20.22 8.51
CA LYS A 231 -1.79 -20.72 8.65
C LYS A 231 -2.02 -21.53 9.94
N ASP A 232 -0.97 -21.85 10.68
CA ASP A 232 -1.01 -22.63 11.92
C ASP A 232 -1.42 -21.82 13.17
N SER A 233 -1.52 -20.49 13.06
CA SER A 233 -2.03 -19.68 14.16
C SER A 233 -3.56 -19.76 14.25
N HIS A 234 -4.06 -20.55 15.20
CA HIS A 234 -5.47 -20.79 15.53
C HIS A 234 -6.34 -19.51 15.70
N PHE A 235 -5.72 -18.33 15.74
CA PHE A 235 -6.36 -17.02 15.83
C PHE A 235 -6.80 -16.42 14.49
N SER A 236 -6.13 -16.70 13.35
CA SER A 236 -6.50 -16.11 12.05
C SER A 236 -7.85 -16.65 11.54
N LYS A 237 -8.12 -17.93 11.81
CA LYS A 237 -9.32 -18.65 11.38
C LYS A 237 -10.61 -18.18 12.05
N ILE A 238 -10.53 -17.51 13.21
CA ILE A 238 -11.72 -17.09 13.98
C ILE A 238 -12.34 -15.81 13.42
N TRP A 239 -11.58 -14.96 12.74
CA TRP A 239 -12.01 -13.58 12.40
C TRP A 239 -12.04 -13.24 10.91
N ASN A 240 -11.69 -14.16 9.99
CA ASN A 240 -11.68 -13.89 8.53
C ASN A 240 -10.95 -12.58 8.16
N PHE A 241 -9.82 -12.29 8.82
CA PHE A 241 -9.09 -11.03 8.60
C PHE A 241 -8.59 -10.87 7.17
N ASP A 242 -8.32 -11.95 6.45
CA ASP A 242 -7.84 -11.92 5.07
C ASP A 242 -8.78 -11.13 4.14
N GLY A 243 -10.10 -11.34 4.29
CA GLY A 243 -11.09 -10.60 3.51
C GLY A 243 -11.08 -9.11 3.81
N VAL A 244 -10.91 -8.72 5.07
CA VAL A 244 -10.83 -7.32 5.50
C VAL A 244 -9.56 -6.66 4.96
N ILE A 245 -8.42 -7.34 5.04
CA ILE A 245 -7.14 -6.83 4.54
C ILE A 245 -7.19 -6.66 3.02
N ILE A 246 -7.78 -7.61 2.29
CA ILE A 246 -7.98 -7.50 0.83
C ILE A 246 -8.89 -6.31 0.52
N VAL A 247 -10.03 -6.16 1.21
CA VAL A 247 -10.94 -5.03 1.00
C VAL A 247 -10.25 -3.70 1.30
N LEU A 248 -9.50 -3.60 2.40
CA LEU A 248 -8.80 -2.38 2.79
C LEU A 248 -7.69 -2.00 1.79
N SER A 249 -6.89 -2.98 1.37
CA SER A 249 -5.88 -2.82 0.32
C SER A 249 -6.53 -2.42 -1.02
N SER A 250 -7.69 -2.98 -1.34
CA SER A 250 -8.44 -2.65 -2.56
C SER A 250 -8.99 -1.23 -2.55
N LEU A 251 -9.49 -0.77 -1.41
CA LEU A 251 -9.95 0.62 -1.24
C LEU A 251 -8.79 1.60 -1.43
N ASN A 252 -7.62 1.30 -0.88
CA ASN A 252 -6.42 2.13 -1.04
C ASN A 252 -5.91 2.20 -2.49
N LEU A 253 -6.10 1.14 -3.30
CA LEU A 253 -5.79 1.17 -4.74
C LEU A 253 -6.81 1.99 -5.56
N ILE A 254 -8.07 2.04 -5.12
CA ILE A 254 -9.13 2.80 -5.79
C ILE A 254 -9.14 4.27 -5.36
N LEU A 255 -8.64 4.59 -4.16
CA LEU A 255 -8.65 5.94 -3.58
C LEU A 255 -8.07 7.07 -4.47
N PRO A 256 -6.98 6.85 -5.24
CA PRO A 256 -6.45 7.86 -6.15
C PRO A 256 -7.47 8.27 -7.23
N THR A 257 -8.43 7.40 -7.54
CA THR A 257 -9.55 7.68 -8.43
C THR A 257 -10.47 8.76 -7.86
N LEU A 258 -10.75 8.69 -6.56
CA LEU A 258 -11.48 9.74 -5.87
C LEU A 258 -10.66 11.03 -5.86
N ALA A 259 -9.35 10.96 -5.59
CA ALA A 259 -8.46 12.12 -5.67
C ALA A 259 -8.52 12.84 -7.02
N LEU A 260 -8.55 12.08 -8.13
CA LEU A 260 -8.68 12.63 -9.49
C LEU A 260 -10.08 13.18 -9.80
N THR A 261 -11.12 12.65 -9.17
CA THR A 261 -12.50 13.18 -9.30
C THR A 261 -12.65 14.48 -8.51
N VAL A 262 -12.11 14.45 -7.30
CA VAL A 262 -12.06 15.51 -6.28
C VAL A 262 -11.02 16.58 -6.67
N PHE A 263 -10.17 16.34 -7.67
CA PHE A 263 -9.45 17.39 -8.38
C PHE A 263 -10.39 18.52 -8.88
N ASN A 264 -11.71 18.28 -8.97
CA ASN A 264 -12.74 19.30 -9.21
C ASN A 264 -13.48 19.82 -7.95
N TYR A 265 -13.32 19.23 -6.77
CA TYR A 265 -14.04 19.58 -5.53
C TYR A 265 -13.12 19.55 -4.29
N GLU A 266 -13.06 20.60 -3.49
CA GLU A 266 -12.23 20.66 -2.27
C GLU A 266 -12.74 19.75 -1.13
N LEU A 267 -12.64 18.42 -1.26
CA LEU A 267 -12.96 17.51 -0.15
C LEU A 267 -11.72 16.72 0.28
N SER A 268 -11.39 16.82 1.56
CA SER A 268 -10.11 16.35 2.06
C SER A 268 -10.03 14.83 2.16
N LEU A 269 -9.10 14.27 1.38
CA LEU A 269 -8.48 12.94 1.54
C LEU A 269 -8.06 12.60 2.98
N PHE A 270 -7.98 13.62 3.84
CA PHE A 270 -7.71 13.56 5.26
C PHE A 270 -8.71 12.69 6.04
N VAL A 271 -10.00 12.71 5.70
CA VAL A 271 -11.00 11.93 6.46
C VAL A 271 -10.81 10.44 6.26
N VAL A 272 -10.59 10.00 5.01
CA VAL A 272 -10.37 8.59 4.71
C VAL A 272 -9.02 8.12 5.27
N LYS A 273 -7.98 8.97 5.19
CA LYS A 273 -6.68 8.72 5.82
C LYS A 273 -6.79 8.54 7.33
N ASN A 274 -7.50 9.44 8.01
CA ASN A 274 -7.69 9.34 9.46
C ASN A 274 -8.51 8.11 9.86
N LEU A 275 -9.53 7.75 9.09
CA LEU A 275 -10.37 6.59 9.39
C LEU A 275 -9.60 5.28 9.20
N CYS A 276 -8.79 5.20 8.14
CA CYS A 276 -7.89 4.05 7.90
C CYS A 276 -6.77 3.97 8.96
N TYR A 277 -6.20 5.10 9.36
CA TYR A 277 -5.20 5.16 10.42
C TYR A 277 -5.77 4.76 11.78
N ILE A 278 -6.97 5.23 12.14
CA ILE A 278 -7.67 4.82 13.36
C ILE A 278 -7.93 3.33 13.35
N PHE A 279 -8.33 2.76 12.21
CA PHE A 279 -8.54 1.32 12.07
C PHE A 279 -7.23 0.52 12.25
N MET A 280 -6.16 0.93 11.57
CA MET A 280 -4.82 0.32 11.67
C MET A 280 -4.25 0.41 13.09
N LEU A 281 -4.39 1.57 13.74
CA LEU A 281 -3.92 1.83 15.10
C LEU A 281 -4.71 1.00 16.12
N SER A 282 -6.03 0.92 15.92
CA SER A 282 -6.91 0.07 16.76
C SER A 282 -6.52 -1.40 16.65
N HIS A 283 -6.25 -1.89 15.43
CA HIS A 283 -5.82 -3.27 15.19
C HIS A 283 -4.45 -3.57 15.82
N SER A 284 -3.47 -2.67 15.70
CA SER A 284 -2.13 -2.86 16.24
C SER A 284 -2.08 -2.78 17.78
N LEU A 285 -2.93 -1.93 18.37
CA LEU A 285 -3.05 -1.79 19.83
C LEU A 285 -3.91 -2.89 20.47
N TYR A 286 -4.86 -3.47 19.74
CA TYR A 286 -5.80 -4.46 20.28
C TYR A 286 -5.14 -5.68 20.95
N PRO A 287 -4.17 -6.40 20.34
CA PRO A 287 -3.54 -7.54 21.01
C PRO A 287 -2.74 -7.14 22.25
N GLY A 288 -2.17 -5.93 22.27
CA GLY A 288 -1.54 -5.36 23.46
C GLY A 288 -2.55 -5.07 24.57
N MET A 289 -3.67 -4.43 24.22
CA MET A 289 -4.76 -4.12 25.14
C MET A 289 -5.40 -5.39 25.72
N VAL A 290 -5.65 -6.42 24.91
CA VAL A 290 -6.20 -7.70 25.40
C VAL A 290 -5.25 -8.38 26.39
N LYS A 291 -3.93 -8.34 26.15
CA LYS A 291 -2.93 -8.86 27.11
C LYS A 291 -2.94 -8.07 28.42
N VAL A 292 -3.07 -6.75 28.34
CA VAL A 292 -3.15 -5.86 29.51
C VAL A 292 -4.44 -6.09 30.28
N THR A 293 -5.60 -6.11 29.62
CA THR A 293 -6.91 -6.38 30.23
C THR A 293 -6.96 -7.77 30.86
N LYS A 294 -6.39 -8.80 30.23
CA LYS A 294 -6.25 -10.12 30.86
C LYS A 294 -5.39 -10.05 32.12
N ARG A 295 -4.29 -9.29 32.14
CA ARG A 295 -3.48 -9.12 33.36
C ARG A 295 -4.23 -8.39 34.48
N PHE A 296 -5.10 -7.44 34.15
CA PHE A 296 -5.89 -6.71 35.14
C PHE A 296 -7.12 -7.49 35.64
N ILE A 297 -7.77 -8.28 34.79
CA ILE A 297 -8.97 -9.07 35.15
C ILE A 297 -8.60 -10.40 35.81
N LEU A 298 -7.51 -11.06 35.37
CA LEU A 298 -7.03 -12.33 35.96
C LEU A 298 -5.99 -12.14 37.06
N GLN A 299 -5.69 -10.91 37.51
CA GLN A 299 -5.08 -10.77 38.83
C GLN A 299 -6.16 -11.09 39.86
N PRO A 300 -6.10 -12.27 40.52
CA PRO A 300 -7.07 -12.59 41.54
C PRO A 300 -6.84 -11.58 42.68
N ALA A 301 -7.92 -11.15 43.31
CA ALA A 301 -7.93 -10.33 44.53
C ALA A 301 -7.23 -11.01 45.75
N SER A 302 -6.39 -12.03 45.54
CA SER A 302 -5.64 -12.75 46.56
C SER A 302 -4.29 -12.09 46.91
N LYS A 303 -3.94 -10.96 46.29
CA LYS A 303 -2.82 -10.11 46.71
C LYS A 303 -3.29 -8.68 47.06
N LEU A 304 -4.42 -8.56 47.74
CA LEU A 304 -4.60 -7.41 48.63
C LEU A 304 -3.72 -7.71 49.86
N PRO A 305 -2.68 -6.89 50.17
CA PRO A 305 -1.86 -7.13 51.35
C PRO A 305 -2.78 -7.13 52.57
N ALA A 306 -2.73 -8.21 53.35
CA ALA A 306 -3.37 -8.37 54.64
C ALA A 306 -2.73 -7.39 55.66
N LEU A 307 -2.86 -6.09 55.42
CA LEU A 307 -2.27 -5.00 56.21
C LEU A 307 -3.37 -4.18 56.91
N ALA A 308 -4.45 -4.84 57.35
CA ALA A 308 -5.52 -4.15 58.07
C ALA A 308 -6.15 -4.95 59.24
N ILE A 309 -5.65 -6.16 59.56
CA ILE A 309 -6.25 -6.96 60.66
C ILE A 309 -5.27 -7.20 61.83
N THR A 310 -3.98 -6.93 61.67
CA THR A 310 -2.98 -7.16 62.74
C THR A 310 -2.72 -5.96 63.66
N THR A 311 -3.65 -5.00 63.76
CA THR A 311 -3.51 -3.87 64.72
C THR A 311 -4.43 -3.99 65.94
N THR A 312 -5.40 -4.90 65.94
CA THR A 312 -6.27 -5.14 67.11
C THR A 312 -5.82 -6.31 67.99
N GLU A 313 -5.09 -7.31 67.45
CA GLU A 313 -4.55 -8.41 68.26
C GLU A 313 -3.23 -8.08 68.97
N GLN A 314 -2.43 -7.14 68.44
CA GLN A 314 -1.15 -6.76 69.05
C GLN A 314 -1.32 -5.89 70.31
N LEU A 315 -2.46 -5.20 70.47
CA LEU A 315 -2.74 -4.42 71.69
C LEU A 315 -3.26 -5.27 72.86
N SER A 316 -3.80 -6.47 72.60
CA SER A 316 -4.26 -7.40 73.65
C SER A 316 -3.15 -8.33 74.16
N GLN A 317 -2.12 -8.60 73.35
CA GLN A 317 -0.97 -9.46 73.75
C GLN A 317 0.16 -8.69 74.45
N MET A 318 0.20 -7.35 74.33
CA MET A 318 1.22 -6.50 74.98
C MET A 318 0.93 -6.25 76.48
N GLU A 319 -0.29 -6.51 76.96
CA GLU A 319 -0.63 -6.40 78.39
C GLU A 319 -0.35 -7.69 79.20
N LEU A 320 -0.14 -8.83 78.55
CA LEU A 320 0.02 -10.14 79.22
C LEU A 320 1.47 -10.67 79.24
N THR A 321 2.42 -10.01 78.57
CA THR A 321 3.83 -10.45 78.49
C THR A 321 4.80 -9.69 79.40
N THR A 322 4.36 -8.65 80.10
CA THR A 322 5.19 -7.91 81.10
C THR A 322 5.38 -8.69 82.42
N ILE A 323 4.71 -9.81 82.65
CA ILE A 323 4.77 -10.57 83.93
C ILE A 323 5.59 -11.88 83.84
N ARG A 324 6.07 -12.29 82.66
CA ARG A 324 7.04 -13.39 82.52
C ARG A 324 8.39 -12.83 82.06
N SER A 325 9.11 -12.13 82.93
CA SER A 325 10.07 -12.80 83.81
C SER A 325 10.84 -13.88 83.04
N SER A 326 12.00 -13.51 82.52
CA SER A 326 13.27 -13.85 83.18
C SER A 326 13.53 -15.36 83.16
N SER A 327 14.31 -15.83 82.18
CA SER A 327 15.34 -16.86 82.40
C SER A 327 16.17 -17.12 81.13
N GLY A 328 17.50 -17.06 81.25
CA GLY A 328 18.47 -17.81 80.44
C GLY A 328 18.88 -17.21 79.08
N LYS A 329 19.90 -16.34 78.97
CA LYS A 329 21.36 -16.58 78.90
C LYS A 329 21.89 -17.45 77.74
N GLY A 330 22.73 -16.81 76.92
CA GLY A 330 23.94 -17.37 76.27
C GLY A 330 23.75 -17.86 74.83
N SER A 331 24.73 -17.86 73.91
CA SER A 331 26.13 -17.44 73.89
C SER A 331 26.70 -17.84 72.50
N LYS A 332 27.52 -16.97 71.87
CA LYS A 332 28.54 -17.27 70.83
C LYS A 332 28.07 -17.78 69.45
N ARG A 333 28.82 -17.69 68.33
CA ARG A 333 29.98 -16.93 67.78
C ARG A 333 30.37 -17.69 66.49
N SER A 334 30.89 -16.99 65.47
CA SER A 334 31.76 -17.53 64.38
C SER A 334 31.11 -18.47 63.35
N SER A 335 31.59 -18.68 62.12
CA SER A 335 32.58 -18.05 61.21
C SER A 335 32.76 -19.03 60.04
N ARG A 336 32.90 -18.53 58.81
CA ARG A 336 33.75 -19.03 57.70
C ARG A 336 33.48 -20.35 56.94
N TYR A 337 33.78 -20.22 55.63
CA TYR A 337 34.39 -21.16 54.65
C TYR A 337 33.56 -22.33 54.10
N SER A 338 33.37 -22.33 52.76
CA SER A 338 34.09 -23.16 51.78
C SER A 338 33.44 -22.91 50.40
N GLU A 339 34.14 -22.44 49.36
CA GLU A 339 35.12 -23.13 48.50
C GLU A 339 34.52 -24.21 47.58
N ASP A 340 34.97 -24.14 46.32
CA ASP A 340 35.02 -25.21 45.31
C ASP A 340 33.72 -25.53 44.55
N PHE A 341 33.68 -25.83 43.24
CA PHE A 341 34.74 -26.26 42.32
C PHE A 341 34.21 -26.24 40.86
N ASN A 342 35.16 -26.19 39.92
CA ASN A 342 35.18 -26.74 38.55
C ASN A 342 34.67 -25.96 37.33
N ASP A 343 35.67 -25.33 36.70
CA ASP A 343 36.01 -25.39 35.27
C ASP A 343 35.64 -26.69 34.54
N MET A 344 35.22 -26.56 33.27
CA MET A 344 35.77 -27.40 32.21
C MET A 344 35.68 -26.69 30.85
N SER A 345 36.83 -26.16 30.47
CA SER A 345 37.24 -25.74 29.14
C SER A 345 37.46 -26.97 28.24
N SER A 346 37.05 -26.91 26.98
CA SER A 346 38.01 -26.77 25.88
C SER A 346 37.41 -27.01 24.48
N PRO A 347 38.05 -26.41 23.46
CA PRO A 347 37.61 -26.41 22.06
C PRO A 347 38.34 -27.50 21.25
N GLY A 348 37.92 -27.70 20.00
CA GLY A 348 38.77 -28.37 19.03
C GLY A 348 38.18 -28.42 17.62
N PRO A 349 39.04 -28.45 16.58
CA PRO A 349 38.75 -27.83 15.28
C PRO A 349 38.73 -28.82 14.11
N THR A 350 38.18 -28.40 12.97
CA THR A 350 38.83 -28.39 11.63
C THR A 350 37.90 -27.80 10.58
#